data_AF-A0A135YZ03-F1
#
_entry.id   AF-A0A135YZ03-F1
#
_cell.length_a   1.000
_cell.length_b   1.000
_cell.length_c   1.000
_cell.angle_alpha   90.00
_cell.angle_beta   90.00
_cell.angle_gamma   90.00
#
_symmetry.space_group_name_H-M   'P 1'
#
loop_
_entity.id
_entity.type
_entity.pdbx_description
1 polymer ?
#
loop_
_entity_poly.entity_id
_entity_poly.type
_entity_poly.pdbx_seq_one_letter_code
_entity_poly.pdbx_strand_id
1 'polypeptide(L)' 'MKDKTFEGKFGGKNKMKFFETIACIEVLKRGYGKIENGYVVPKNGKDVEFNAIVFSVLKKNNALPEKNSEL' A
#
# COMPACT_ATOMS: atom_id res chain seq x y z
N MET A 1 -25.38 3.80 -10.31
CA MET A 1 -24.40 4.71 -9.68
C MET A 1 -23.24 4.00 -9.00
N LYS A 2 -23.40 2.75 -8.51
CA LYS A 2 -22.33 2.01 -7.84
C LYS A 2 -21.06 1.84 -8.70
N ASP A 3 -21.16 1.65 -10.02
CA ASP A 3 -19.99 1.40 -10.88
C ASP A 3 -19.08 2.60 -11.17
N LYS A 4 -19.40 3.80 -10.63
CA LYS A 4 -18.58 5.00 -10.85
C LYS A 4 -17.39 5.10 -9.90
N THR A 5 -17.37 4.33 -8.81
CA THR A 5 -16.23 4.28 -7.87
C THR A 5 -15.41 3.01 -8.08
N PHE A 6 -14.12 3.07 -7.74
CA PHE A 6 -13.25 1.90 -7.84
C PHE A 6 -13.82 0.73 -7.02
N GLU A 7 -14.29 1.02 -5.80
CA GLU A 7 -14.89 0.03 -4.90
C GLU A 7 -16.16 -0.58 -5.46
N GLY A 8 -16.99 0.21 -6.14
CA GLY A 8 -18.20 -0.31 -6.75
C GLY A 8 -17.93 -1.19 -7.96
N LYS A 9 -16.85 -0.92 -8.72
CA LYS A 9 -16.47 -1.69 -9.90
C LYS A 9 -15.62 -2.92 -9.58
N PHE A 10 -14.72 -2.82 -8.60
CA PHE A 10 -13.70 -3.83 -8.31
C PHE A 10 -13.77 -4.39 -6.90
N GLY A 11 -14.54 -3.79 -5.98
CA GLY A 11 -14.61 -4.20 -4.57
C GLY A 11 -13.51 -3.59 -3.70
N GLY A 12 -13.85 -3.32 -2.43
CA GLY A 12 -12.94 -2.67 -1.47
C GLY A 12 -11.65 -3.45 -1.19
N LYS A 13 -11.70 -4.79 -1.13
CA LYS A 13 -10.49 -5.62 -0.95
C LYS A 13 -9.50 -5.49 -2.11
N ASN A 14 -9.99 -5.32 -3.34
CA ASN A 14 -9.14 -5.10 -4.51
C ASN A 14 -8.54 -3.69 -4.52
N LYS A 15 -9.21 -2.71 -3.90
CA LYS A 15 -8.67 -1.36 -3.71
C LYS A 15 -7.44 -1.37 -2.82
N MET A 16 -7.50 -2.10 -1.70
CA MET A 16 -6.37 -2.22 -0.78
C MET A 16 -5.15 -2.85 -1.47
N LYS A 17 -5.30 -4.03 -2.07
CA LYS A 17 -4.22 -4.72 -2.81
C LYS A 17 -3.62 -3.86 -3.92
N PHE A 18 -4.47 -3.11 -4.62
CA PHE A 18 -4.02 -2.18 -5.66
C PHE A 18 -3.09 -1.12 -5.07
N PHE A 19 -3.49 -0.44 -3.99
CA PHE A 19 -2.67 0.61 -3.39
C PHE A 19 -1.44 0.08 -2.64
N GLU A 20 -1.48 -1.13 -2.08
CA GLU A 20 -0.28 -1.82 -1.58
C GLU A 20 0.74 -2.07 -2.70
N THR A 21 0.26 -2.50 -3.87
CA THR A 21 1.10 -2.69 -5.06
C THR A 21 1.72 -1.36 -5.51
N ILE A 22 0.93 -0.29 -5.55
CA ILE A 22 1.43 1.06 -5.88
C ILE A 22 2.48 1.52 -4.86
N ALA A 23 2.27 1.29 -3.56
CA ALA A 23 3.24 1.62 -2.52
C ALA A 23 4.57 0.87 -2.72
N CYS A 24 4.49 -0.44 -3.01
CA CYS A 24 5.66 -1.26 -3.30
C CYS A 24 6.46 -0.73 -4.50
N ILE A 25 5.76 -0.39 -5.60
CA ILE A 25 6.39 0.19 -6.80
C ILE A 25 7.10 1.51 -6.47
N GLU A 26 6.45 2.40 -5.70
CA GLU A 26 7.00 3.71 -5.37
C GLU A 26 8.24 3.60 -4.46
N VAL A 27 8.20 2.70 -3.48
CA VAL A 27 9.34 2.38 -2.59
C VAL A 27 10.55 1.88 -3.40
N LEU A 28 10.31 0.97 -4.35
CA LEU A 28 11.36 0.43 -5.21
C LEU A 28 11.93 1.51 -6.14
N LYS A 29 11.06 2.31 -6.77
CA LYS A 29 11.45 3.40 -7.69
C LYS A 29 12.31 4.46 -7.00
N ARG A 30 12.02 4.77 -5.73
CA ARG A 30 12.81 5.72 -4.93
C ARG A 30 14.04 5.11 -4.28
N GLY A 31 14.25 3.80 -4.43
CA GLY A 31 15.43 3.11 -3.93
C GLY A 31 15.43 2.86 -2.42
N TYR A 32 14.29 3.00 -1.74
CA TYR A 32 14.17 2.80 -0.29
C TYR A 32 13.84 1.36 0.10
N GLY A 33 13.41 0.53 -0.86
CA GLY A 33 13.23 -0.90 -0.66
C GLY A 33 14.04 -1.75 -1.63
N LYS A 34 14.04 -3.05 -1.34
CA LYS A 34 14.60 -4.13 -2.17
C LYS A 34 13.61 -5.30 -2.19
N ILE A 35 13.76 -6.18 -3.17
CA ILE A 35 12.98 -7.41 -3.24
C ILE A 35 13.74 -8.52 -2.52
N GLU A 36 13.12 -9.16 -1.54
CA GLU A 36 13.63 -10.35 -0.84
C GLU A 36 12.52 -11.38 -0.70
N ASN A 37 12.77 -12.62 -1.14
CA ASN A 37 11.80 -13.73 -1.08
C ASN A 37 10.42 -13.41 -1.66
N GLY A 38 10.36 -12.56 -2.70
CA GLY A 38 9.11 -12.13 -3.32
C GLY A 38 8.39 -10.98 -2.61
N TYR A 39 8.96 -10.43 -1.55
CA TYR A 39 8.42 -9.28 -0.82
C TYR A 39 9.26 -8.03 -1.03
N VAL A 40 8.62 -6.86 -0.99
CA VAL A 40 9.32 -5.58 -0.94
C VAL A 40 9.59 -5.24 0.51
N VAL A 41 10.87 -5.17 0.87
CA VAL A 41 11.35 -4.90 2.23
C VAL A 41 12.22 -3.64 2.25
N PRO A 42 12.33 -2.92 3.38
CA PRO A 42 13.21 -1.75 3.47
C PRO A 42 14.67 -2.12 3.23
N LYS A 43 15.42 -1.22 2.60
CA LYS A 43 16.89 -1.28 2.64
C LYS A 43 17.39 -0.85 4.01
N ASN A 44 18.59 -1.28 4.37
CA ASN A 44 19.21 -0.93 5.65
C ASN A 44 19.24 0.60 5.83
N GLY A 45 18.70 1.09 6.94
CA GLY A 45 18.63 2.52 7.27
C GLY A 45 17.59 3.32 6.48
N LYS A 46 16.64 2.65 5.80
CA LYS A 46 15.56 3.29 5.00
C LYS A 46 14.16 2.99 5.50
N ASP A 47 14.03 2.49 6.72
CA ASP A 47 12.75 2.12 7.34
C ASP A 47 11.79 3.31 7.45
N VAL A 48 12.30 4.50 7.76
CA VAL A 48 11.48 5.72 7.89
C VAL A 48 10.91 6.11 6.54
N GLU A 49 11.73 6.20 5.50
CA GLU A 49 11.26 6.58 4.16
C GLU A 49 10.38 5.51 3.52
N PHE A 50 10.69 4.22 3.76
CA PHE A 50 9.86 3.09 3.36
C PHE A 50 8.46 3.22 3.97
N ASN A 51 8.37 3.33 5.29
CA ASN A 51 7.10 3.42 6.00
C ASN A 51 6.33 4.69 5.65
N ALA A 52 7.01 5.82 5.46
CA ALA A 52 6.38 7.07 5.05
C ALA A 52 5.67 6.96 3.70
N ILE A 53 6.26 6.25 2.72
CA ILE A 53 5.61 6.03 1.42
C ILE A 53 4.41 5.11 1.57
N VAL A 54 4.56 3.98 2.26
CA VAL A 54 3.46 3.02 2.47
C VAL A 54 2.28 3.72 3.14
N PHE A 55 2.51 4.43 4.24
CA PHE A 55 1.45 5.19 4.92
C PHE A 55 0.85 6.28 4.04
N SER A 56 1.65 7.04 3.32
CA SER A 56 1.18 8.13 2.46
C SER A 56 0.27 7.61 1.35
N VAL A 57 0.65 6.51 0.69
CA VAL A 57 -0.13 5.90 -0.40
C VAL A 57 -1.44 5.32 0.14
N LEU A 58 -1.40 4.56 1.22
CA LEU A 58 -2.61 3.92 1.77
C LEU A 58 -3.57 4.94 2.40
N LYS A 59 -3.05 5.92 3.16
CA LYS A 59 -3.88 6.94 3.82
C LYS A 59 -4.54 7.88 2.82
N LYS A 60 -3.81 8.40 1.83
CA LYS A 60 -4.36 9.31 0.81
C LYS A 60 -5.52 8.69 0.04
N ASN A 61 -5.51 7.37 -0.10
CA ASN A 61 -6.49 6.65 -0.89
C ASN A 61 -7.57 5.95 -0.04
N ASN A 62 -7.64 6.21 1.27
CA ASN A 62 -8.55 5.52 2.18
C ASN A 62 -8.49 3.99 2.00
N ALA A 63 -7.27 3.46 1.95
CA ALA A 63 -6.95 2.05 1.73
C ALA A 63 -6.15 1.46 2.91
N LEU A 64 -6.21 2.10 4.07
CA LEU A 64 -5.68 1.52 5.31
C LEU A 64 -6.55 0.29 5.67
N PRO A 65 -5.95 -0.77 6.23
CA PRO A 65 -6.75 -1.81 6.84
C PRO A 65 -7.68 -1.15 7.85
N GLU A 66 -8.98 -1.46 7.79
CA GLU A 66 -9.83 -1.23 8.96
C GLU A 66 -9.09 -1.89 10.12
N LYS A 67 -8.79 -1.12 11.18
CA LYS A 67 -8.23 -1.72 12.40
C LYS A 67 -9.10 -2.94 12.67
N ASN A 68 -8.50 -4.13 12.68
CA ASN A 68 -9.20 -5.32 13.15
C ASN A 68 -9.78 -4.92 14.50
N SER A 69 -11.09 -4.76 14.51
CA SER A 69 -11.88 -4.57 15.72
C SER A 69 -12.05 -5.97 16.28
N GLU A 70 -10.92 -6.62 16.57
CA GLU A 70 -10.85 -7.92 17.21
C GLU A 70 -10.23 -7.64 18.57
N LEU A 71 -11.16 -7.48 19.52
CA LEU A 71 -10.98 -7.70 20.96
C LEU A 71 -10.36 -9.08 21.21
#